data_AF-A0A6N6M5J9-F1
#
_entry.id   AF-A0A6N6M5J9-F1
#
_cell.length_a   1.000
_cell.length_b   1.000
_cell.length_c   1.000
_cell.angle_alpha   90.00
_cell.angle_beta   90.00
_cell.angle_gamma   90.00
#
_symmetry.space_group_name_H-M   'P 1'
#
loop_
_entity.id
_entity.type
_entity.pdbx_description
1 polymer ?
#
loop_
_entity_poly.entity_id
_entity_poly.type
_entity_poly.pdbx_seq_one_letter_code
_entity_poly.pdbx_strand_id
1 'polypeptide(L)'
;MSLTREQYVQICRRCTNRDFNKSEGIICGLTDSPPNFKNECPSFKLDEDENEYLLKQGLEQKLSSGEDRLSITPIYKTNQQPQIMPTSIEEEIEVQPNTFKKIIIWAFAGDLFIISLLLFNSYRNNWTNISQSVIISLILIVFSIFFIIQVKKKTRNRLMILSKKGVNLNSTFFPWSHSYVFLASRDYTREQHKNYSTLIFVSHSGKRLIEIRNNDFKLNIQKLMTLIEFYRRKE
;
A
#
# COMPACT_ATOMS: atom_id res chain seq x y z
N MET A 1 33.93 3.68 7.39
CA MET A 1 33.72 4.88 6.57
C MET A 1 33.35 6.00 7.51
N SER A 2 34.04 7.14 7.48
CA SER A 2 33.60 8.36 8.17
C SER A 2 32.56 9.07 7.29
N LEU A 3 31.56 9.71 7.91
CA LEU A 3 30.56 10.50 7.20
C LEU A 3 31.20 11.76 6.59
N THR A 4 30.59 12.31 5.53
CA THR A 4 31.01 13.59 4.96
C THR A 4 30.49 14.77 5.79
N ARG A 5 31.06 15.97 5.61
CA ARG A 5 30.63 17.19 6.32
C ARG A 5 29.15 17.48 6.09
N GLU A 6 28.65 17.29 4.87
CA GLU A 6 27.26 17.51 4.51
C GLU A 6 26.33 16.56 5.25
N GLN A 7 26.74 15.28 5.37
CA GLN A 7 25.97 14.29 6.12
C GLN A 7 25.92 14.61 7.61
N TYR A 8 27.03 15.08 8.19
CA TYR A 8 27.05 15.56 9.58
C TYR A 8 26.07 16.71 9.79
N VAL A 9 26.06 17.69 8.88
CA VAL A 9 25.15 18.83 8.95
C VAL A 9 23.68 18.37 8.89
N GLN A 10 23.32 17.42 8.02
CA GLN A 10 21.95 16.91 7.91
C GLN A 10 21.47 16.17 9.17
N ILE A 11 22.38 15.49 9.87
CA ILE A 11 22.07 14.84 11.15
C ILE A 11 21.94 15.90 12.24
N CYS A 12 22.95 16.77 12.38
CA CYS A 12 22.99 17.78 13.44
C CYS A 12 21.88 18.84 13.30
N ARG A 13 21.40 19.13 12.08
CA ARG A 13 20.28 20.03 11.86
C ARG A 13 19.01 19.58 12.57
N ARG A 14 18.84 18.27 12.81
CA ARG A 14 17.69 17.68 13.52
C ARG A 14 17.95 17.43 15.00
N CYS A 15 19.08 17.86 15.53
CA CYS A 15 19.47 17.64 16.93
C CYS A 15 19.01 18.82 17.80
N THR A 16 18.52 18.55 19.02
CA THR A 16 18.23 19.59 20.02
C THR A 16 19.49 20.31 20.49
N ASN A 17 20.65 19.65 20.37
CA ASN A 17 21.95 20.16 20.79
C ASN A 17 22.70 20.87 19.63
N ARG A 18 21.97 21.40 18.65
CA ARG A 18 22.58 22.17 17.54
C ARG A 18 22.82 23.60 17.98
N ASP A 19 23.93 24.16 17.54
CA ASP A 19 24.19 25.60 17.64
C ASP A 19 24.73 26.13 16.31
N PHE A 20 24.75 27.45 16.15
CA PHE A 20 25.14 28.11 14.91
C PHE A 20 26.32 29.05 15.14
N ASN A 21 27.44 28.73 14.50
CA ASN A 21 28.60 29.60 14.41
C ASN A 21 28.63 30.27 13.03
N LYS A 22 28.82 31.60 12.98
CA LYS A 22 28.83 32.36 11.73
C LYS A 22 29.96 31.94 10.76
N SER A 23 31.10 31.48 11.29
CA SER A 23 32.25 31.06 10.50
C SER A 23 32.15 29.60 10.04
N GLU A 24 31.60 28.71 10.87
CA GLU A 24 31.63 27.26 10.64
C GLU A 24 30.27 26.62 10.30
N GLY A 25 29.18 27.39 10.42
CA GLY A 25 27.81 26.95 10.24
C GLY A 25 27.27 26.18 11.44
N ILE A 26 26.58 25.07 11.18
CA ILE A 26 26.04 24.21 12.25
C ILE A 26 27.18 23.50 12.98
N ILE A 27 27.23 23.72 14.29
CA ILE A 27 28.13 23.11 15.26
C ILE A 27 27.34 22.40 16.36
N CYS A 28 28.02 21.63 17.21
CA CYS A 28 27.41 20.98 18.37
C CYS A 28 27.45 21.92 19.58
N GLY A 29 26.30 22.30 20.14
CA GLY A 29 26.21 23.17 21.32
C GLY A 29 26.66 22.52 22.63
N LEU A 30 27.05 21.24 22.62
CA LEU A 30 27.69 20.58 23.77
C LEU A 30 29.21 20.69 23.75
N THR A 31 29.81 20.82 22.55
CA THR A 31 31.27 20.75 22.37
C THR A 31 31.85 21.99 21.70
N ASP A 32 31.00 22.96 21.34
CA ASP A 32 31.35 24.20 20.62
C ASP A 32 32.24 23.95 19.39
N SER A 33 32.04 22.81 18.73
CA SER A 33 32.91 22.34 17.64
C SER A 33 32.11 21.66 16.53
N PRO A 34 32.67 21.57 15.31
CA PRO A 34 32.08 20.82 14.22
C PRO A 34 31.90 19.33 14.59
N PRO A 35 30.84 18.67 14.10
CA PRO A 35 30.58 17.29 14.43
C PRO A 35 31.68 16.36 13.87
N ASN A 36 32.27 15.53 14.73
CA ASN A 36 33.35 14.62 14.39
C ASN A 36 33.10 13.21 14.98
N PHE A 37 32.09 12.49 14.48
CA PHE A 37 31.73 11.14 14.95
C PHE A 37 31.74 10.11 13.82
N LYS A 38 32.19 8.87 14.07
CA LYS A 38 32.43 7.90 12.97
C LYS A 38 31.14 7.38 12.32
N ASN A 39 30.13 7.03 13.12
CA ASN A 39 28.86 6.47 12.65
C ASN A 39 27.65 7.25 13.21
N GLU A 40 27.58 7.42 14.53
CA GLU A 40 26.46 8.04 15.22
C GLU A 40 26.95 8.98 16.32
N CYS A 41 26.15 10.00 16.65
CA CYS A 41 26.44 10.90 17.76
C CYS A 41 25.81 10.33 19.05
N PRO A 42 26.60 10.02 20.09
CA PRO A 42 26.09 9.42 21.33
C PRO A 42 25.17 10.36 22.12
N SER A 43 25.30 11.68 21.89
CA SER A 43 24.48 12.72 22.52
C SER A 43 23.37 13.23 21.62
N PHE A 44 23.04 12.52 20.53
CA PHE A 44 21.97 12.92 19.63
C PHE A 44 20.61 12.82 20.33
N LYS A 45 19.88 13.93 20.32
CA LYS A 45 18.48 14.00 20.74
C LYS A 45 17.71 14.65 19.61
N LEU A 46 16.70 13.97 19.09
CA LEU A 46 15.90 14.48 17.99
C LEU A 46 15.09 15.70 18.45
N ASP A 47 15.20 16.80 17.72
CA ASP A 47 14.31 17.94 17.83
C ASP A 47 13.07 17.64 16.97
N GLU A 48 11.97 17.25 17.62
CA GLU A 48 10.73 16.87 16.95
C GLU A 48 10.14 18.01 16.10
N ASP A 49 10.20 19.24 16.61
CA ASP A 49 9.60 20.41 15.97
C ASP A 49 10.40 20.81 14.72
N GLU A 50 11.73 20.84 14.83
CA GLU A 50 12.60 21.11 13.69
C GLU A 50 12.52 19.98 12.65
N ASN A 51 12.49 18.73 13.09
CA ASN A 51 12.38 17.60 12.16
C ASN A 51 11.06 17.63 11.39
N GLU A 52 9.95 17.99 12.05
CA GLU A 52 8.66 18.18 11.39
C GLU A 52 8.72 19.34 10.38
N TYR A 53 9.33 20.47 10.74
CA TYR A 53 9.50 21.61 9.86
C TYR A 53 10.30 21.26 8.58
N LEU A 54 11.41 20.52 8.73
CA LEU A 54 12.25 20.09 7.61
C LEU A 54 11.53 19.11 6.67
N LEU A 55 10.73 18.22 7.24
CA LEU A 55 9.90 17.31 6.45
C LEU A 55 8.88 18.09 5.61
N LYS A 56 8.22 19.10 6.19
CA LYS A 56 7.28 19.99 5.46
C LYS A 56 7.97 20.73 4.32
N GLN A 57 9.13 21.34 4.57
CA GLN A 57 9.89 22.01 3.50
C GLN A 57 10.32 21.05 2.38
N GLY A 58 10.82 19.87 2.72
CA GLY A 58 11.24 18.88 1.72
C GLY A 58 10.08 18.39 0.85
N LEU A 59 8.87 18.37 1.39
CA LEU A 59 7.65 18.06 0.66
C LEU A 59 7.24 19.22 -0.26
N GLU A 60 7.25 20.46 0.23
CA GLU A 60 6.91 21.66 -0.55
C GLU A 60 7.86 21.88 -1.72
N GLN A 61 9.15 21.64 -1.54
CA GLN A 61 10.15 21.79 -2.59
C GLN A 61 9.95 20.75 -3.71
N LYS A 62 9.59 19.51 -3.36
CA LYS A 62 9.23 18.46 -4.32
C LYS A 62 7.90 18.73 -5.03
N LEU A 63 6.92 19.32 -4.33
CA LEU A 63 5.65 19.76 -4.92
C LEU A 63 5.86 20.90 -5.92
N SER A 64 6.82 21.79 -5.65
CA SER A 64 7.13 22.95 -6.49
C SER A 64 7.94 22.58 -7.74
N SER A 65 8.67 21.45 -7.74
CA SER A 65 9.50 21.01 -8.86
C SER A 65 8.74 20.31 -10.00
N GLY A 66 7.40 20.28 -9.97
CA GLY A 66 6.58 19.96 -11.13
C GLY A 66 6.43 18.49 -11.52
N GLU A 67 6.98 17.55 -10.76
CA GLU A 67 6.72 16.11 -10.96
C GLU A 67 5.50 15.68 -10.13
N ASP A 68 4.34 15.61 -10.81
CA ASP A 68 3.07 15.03 -10.41
C ASP A 68 2.44 15.47 -9.07
N ARG A 69 1.22 16.03 -9.16
CA ARG A 69 0.36 16.44 -8.04
C ARG A 69 -0.01 15.25 -7.15
N LEU A 70 0.85 14.91 -6.20
CA LEU A 70 0.56 13.99 -5.12
C LEU A 70 0.17 14.82 -3.89
N SER A 71 -1.12 14.85 -3.57
CA SER A 71 -1.64 15.49 -2.35
C SER A 71 -1.26 14.64 -1.15
N ILE A 72 -0.07 14.85 -0.58
CA ILE A 72 0.34 14.20 0.68
C ILE A 72 -0.17 15.07 1.82
N THR A 73 -1.29 14.70 2.43
CA THR A 73 -1.69 15.28 3.72
C THR A 73 -0.90 14.58 4.83
N PRO A 74 -0.01 15.27 5.57
CA PRO A 74 0.53 14.72 6.81
C PRO A 74 -0.63 14.50 7.79
N ILE A 75 -0.86 13.26 8.17
CA ILE A 75 -1.90 12.91 9.14
C ILE A 75 -1.39 13.36 10.50
N TYR A 76 -1.96 14.45 10.99
CA TYR A 76 -1.71 15.02 12.31
C TYR A 76 -1.90 13.99 13.43
N LYS A 77 -1.09 14.12 14.48
CA LYS A 77 -1.27 13.47 15.79
C LYS A 77 -2.69 13.76 16.30
N THR A 78 -3.62 12.81 16.10
CA THR A 78 -4.92 12.84 16.76
C THR A 78 -4.70 12.58 18.25
N ASN A 79 -4.91 13.60 19.09
CA ASN A 79 -4.90 13.54 20.56
C ASN A 79 -6.11 12.79 21.16
N GLN A 80 -6.68 11.82 20.44
CA GLN A 80 -7.70 10.94 21.00
C GLN A 80 -7.00 9.77 21.67
N GLN A 81 -7.18 9.66 22.98
CA GLN A 81 -6.79 8.48 23.74
C GLN A 81 -7.43 7.24 23.08
N PRO A 82 -6.63 6.22 22.71
CA PRO A 82 -7.12 5.04 22.02
C PRO A 82 -8.10 4.30 22.93
N GLN A 83 -9.33 4.12 22.44
CA GLN A 83 -10.28 3.21 23.07
C GLN A 83 -9.65 1.82 23.09
N ILE A 84 -9.64 1.21 24.28
CA ILE A 84 -9.04 -0.10 24.55
C ILE A 84 -9.82 -1.14 23.72
N MET A 85 -9.27 -1.53 22.57
CA MET A 85 -9.77 -2.69 21.82
C MET A 85 -9.40 -3.98 22.57
N PRO A 86 -10.29 -4.97 22.61
CA PRO A 86 -10.08 -6.21 23.33
C PRO A 86 -8.80 -6.92 22.88
N THR A 87 -7.96 -7.21 23.86
CA THR A 87 -6.69 -7.92 23.75
C THR A 87 -6.96 -9.41 23.53
N SER A 88 -6.85 -9.90 22.28
CA SER A 88 -6.29 -11.24 21.95
C SER A 88 -6.58 -11.75 20.54
N ILE A 89 -7.41 -11.10 19.72
CA ILE A 89 -7.74 -11.65 18.41
C ILE A 89 -6.65 -11.23 17.41
N GLU A 90 -5.73 -12.15 17.10
CA GLU A 90 -5.00 -12.13 15.83
C GLU A 90 -6.04 -12.36 14.73
N GLU A 91 -6.66 -11.26 14.28
CA GLU A 91 -7.67 -11.31 13.24
C GLU A 91 -6.93 -11.49 11.91
N GLU A 92 -6.90 -12.72 11.41
CA GLU A 92 -6.44 -13.03 10.07
C GLU A 92 -7.47 -12.46 9.09
N ILE A 93 -7.26 -11.21 8.67
CA ILE A 93 -8.16 -10.55 7.74
C ILE A 93 -7.90 -11.14 6.35
N GLU A 94 -8.68 -12.15 5.96
CA GLU A 94 -8.68 -12.65 4.58
C GLU A 94 -9.36 -11.62 3.68
N VAL A 95 -8.56 -10.94 2.86
CA VAL A 95 -9.05 -9.94 1.92
C VAL A 95 -9.37 -10.62 0.58
N GLN A 96 -10.65 -10.87 0.32
CA GLN A 96 -11.09 -11.36 -0.99
C GLN A 96 -11.49 -10.21 -1.93
N PRO A 97 -10.89 -10.09 -3.13
CA PRO A 97 -11.18 -9.00 -4.05
C PRO A 97 -12.61 -9.11 -4.61
N ASN A 98 -13.40 -8.03 -4.50
CA ASN A 98 -14.80 -7.97 -4.92
C ASN A 98 -14.99 -8.11 -6.46
N THR A 99 -13.95 -7.80 -7.23
CA THR A 99 -13.94 -7.89 -8.70
C THR A 99 -14.08 -9.32 -9.22
N PHE A 100 -13.65 -10.32 -8.45
CA PHE A 100 -13.70 -11.72 -8.85
C PHE A 100 -15.14 -12.22 -9.05
N LYS A 101 -16.08 -11.81 -8.19
CA LYS A 101 -17.50 -12.20 -8.31
C LYS A 101 -18.11 -11.71 -9.62
N LYS A 102 -17.79 -10.49 -10.04
CA LYS A 102 -18.33 -9.92 -11.29
C LYS A 102 -17.81 -10.67 -12.51
N ILE A 103 -16.52 -11.00 -12.55
CA ILE A 103 -15.91 -11.73 -13.68
C ILE A 103 -16.56 -13.10 -13.85
N ILE A 104 -16.80 -13.83 -12.76
CA ILE A 104 -17.47 -15.14 -12.81
C ILE A 104 -18.88 -15.00 -13.38
N ILE A 105 -19.68 -14.04 -12.90
CA ILE A 105 -21.06 -13.84 -13.37
C ILE A 105 -21.09 -13.55 -14.87
N TRP A 106 -20.19 -12.70 -15.38
CA TRP A 106 -20.12 -12.37 -16.80
C TRP A 106 -19.66 -13.56 -17.66
N ALA A 107 -18.73 -14.39 -17.17
CA ALA A 107 -18.31 -15.60 -17.88
C ALA A 107 -19.49 -16.58 -18.04
N PHE A 108 -20.22 -16.86 -16.95
CA PHE A 108 -21.40 -17.74 -17.00
C PHE A 108 -22.52 -17.19 -17.89
N ALA A 109 -22.79 -15.89 -17.83
CA ALA A 109 -23.78 -15.26 -18.71
C ALA A 109 -23.38 -15.37 -20.19
N GLY A 110 -22.08 -15.21 -20.51
CA GLY A 110 -21.57 -15.39 -21.87
C GLY A 110 -21.75 -16.82 -22.38
N ASP A 111 -21.41 -17.82 -21.57
CA ASP A 111 -21.57 -19.23 -21.94
C ASP A 111 -23.04 -19.59 -22.18
N LEU A 112 -23.94 -19.15 -21.29
CA LEU A 112 -25.38 -19.38 -21.45
C LEU A 112 -25.93 -18.73 -22.72
N PHE A 113 -25.45 -17.54 -23.08
CA PHE A 113 -25.85 -16.87 -24.30
C PHE A 113 -25.40 -17.65 -25.56
N ILE A 114 -24.16 -18.16 -25.57
CA ILE A 114 -23.65 -18.97 -26.69
C ILE A 114 -24.43 -20.28 -26.79
N ILE A 115 -24.70 -20.97 -25.68
CA ILE A 115 -25.50 -22.19 -25.66
C ILE A 115 -26.91 -21.93 -26.19
N SER A 116 -27.53 -20.80 -25.79
CA SER A 116 -28.85 -20.41 -26.29
C SER A 116 -28.86 -20.21 -27.82
N LEU A 117 -27.84 -19.55 -28.37
CA LEU A 117 -27.69 -19.39 -29.83
C LEU A 117 -27.50 -20.73 -30.55
N LEU A 118 -26.71 -21.65 -29.99
CA LEU A 118 -26.50 -22.99 -30.57
C LEU A 118 -27.79 -23.81 -30.58
N LEU A 119 -28.57 -23.77 -29.48
CA LEU A 119 -29.86 -24.45 -29.39
C LEU A 119 -30.88 -23.85 -30.36
N PHE A 120 -30.93 -22.52 -30.48
CA PHE A 120 -31.82 -21.83 -31.42
C PHE A 120 -31.49 -22.17 -32.89
N ASN A 121 -30.20 -22.22 -33.22
CA ASN A 121 -29.76 -22.60 -34.56
C ASN A 121 -30.07 -24.08 -34.87
N SER A 122 -29.87 -24.98 -33.89
CA SER A 122 -30.21 -26.40 -34.01
C SER A 122 -31.71 -26.60 -34.23
N TYR A 123 -32.54 -25.85 -33.50
CA TYR A 123 -33.99 -25.86 -33.66
C TYR A 123 -34.42 -25.45 -35.07
N ARG A 124 -33.78 -24.42 -35.65
CA ARG A 124 -34.11 -23.93 -37.00
C ARG A 124 -33.66 -24.87 -38.12
N ASN A 125 -32.54 -25.57 -37.96
CA ASN A 125 -31.87 -26.27 -39.07
C ASN A 125 -32.12 -27.78 -39.11
N ASN A 126 -33.26 -28.24 -38.57
CA ASN A 126 -33.75 -29.62 -38.65
C ASN A 126 -32.76 -30.68 -38.13
N TRP A 127 -32.56 -30.74 -36.80
CA TRP A 127 -32.16 -31.88 -35.93
C TRP A 127 -31.07 -32.91 -36.37
N THR A 128 -30.47 -32.84 -37.55
CA THR A 128 -29.46 -33.80 -38.04
C THR A 128 -28.07 -33.53 -37.45
N ASN A 129 -27.82 -32.31 -36.95
CA ASN A 129 -26.52 -31.89 -36.40
C ASN A 129 -26.48 -31.82 -34.86
N ILE A 130 -27.43 -32.46 -34.17
CA ILE A 130 -27.51 -32.40 -32.69
C ILE A 130 -26.22 -32.85 -32.03
N SER A 131 -25.63 -33.95 -32.51
CA SER A 131 -24.41 -34.52 -31.92
C SER A 131 -23.26 -33.52 -31.92
N GLN A 132 -23.06 -32.77 -33.01
CA GLN A 132 -22.01 -31.76 -33.11
C GLN A 132 -22.26 -30.56 -32.18
N SER A 133 -23.51 -30.10 -32.08
CA SER A 133 -23.87 -28.98 -31.20
C SER A 133 -23.68 -29.31 -29.71
N VAL A 134 -23.95 -30.57 -29.32
CA VAL A 134 -23.73 -31.05 -27.95
C VAL A 134 -22.24 -31.13 -27.63
N ILE A 135 -21.42 -31.64 -28.55
CA ILE A 135 -19.97 -31.73 -28.38
C ILE A 135 -19.34 -30.33 -28.21
N ILE A 136 -19.72 -29.36 -29.06
CA ILE A 136 -19.21 -27.98 -28.98
C ILE A 136 -19.59 -27.34 -27.63
N SER A 137 -20.83 -27.55 -27.17
CA SER A 137 -21.30 -27.01 -25.90
C SER A 137 -20.50 -27.57 -24.71
N LEU A 138 -20.19 -28.87 -24.72
CA LEU A 138 -19.35 -29.51 -23.69
C LEU A 138 -17.93 -28.93 -23.66
N ILE A 139 -17.32 -28.71 -24.83
CA ILE A 139 -15.98 -28.12 -24.93
C ILE A 139 -15.95 -26.70 -24.34
N LEU A 140 -16.96 -25.89 -24.63
CA LEU A 140 -17.08 -24.52 -24.10
C LEU A 140 -17.20 -24.52 -22.57
N ILE A 141 -18.01 -25.42 -22.01
CA ILE A 141 -18.16 -25.56 -20.55
C ILE A 141 -16.82 -25.92 -19.91
N VAL A 142 -16.09 -26.89 -20.47
CA VAL A 142 -14.76 -27.30 -19.96
C VAL A 142 -13.77 -26.13 -20.01
N PHE A 143 -13.76 -25.38 -21.10
CA PHE A 143 -12.88 -24.23 -21.26
C PHE A 143 -13.20 -23.10 -20.26
N SER A 144 -14.49 -22.85 -20.01
CA SER A 144 -14.95 -21.87 -19.01
C SER A 144 -14.52 -22.28 -17.60
N ILE A 145 -14.69 -23.55 -17.22
CA ILE A 145 -14.22 -24.08 -15.93
C ILE A 145 -12.70 -23.91 -15.80
N PHE A 146 -11.94 -24.27 -16.83
CA PHE A 146 -10.49 -24.09 -16.85
C PHE A 146 -10.10 -22.61 -16.67
N PHE A 147 -10.78 -21.70 -17.36
CA PHE A 147 -10.54 -20.27 -17.24
C PHE A 147 -10.85 -19.77 -15.82
N ILE A 148 -11.97 -20.18 -15.22
CA ILE A 148 -12.33 -19.85 -13.83
C ILE A 148 -11.23 -20.33 -12.86
N ILE A 149 -10.71 -21.54 -13.05
CA ILE A 149 -9.60 -22.09 -12.24
C ILE A 149 -8.35 -21.23 -12.39
N GLN A 150 -7.99 -20.83 -13.62
CA GLN A 150 -6.82 -19.99 -13.86
C GLN A 150 -6.94 -18.60 -13.25
N VAL A 151 -8.11 -17.96 -13.39
CA VAL A 151 -8.38 -16.66 -12.76
C VAL A 151 -8.29 -16.80 -11.23
N LYS A 152 -8.89 -17.86 -10.65
CA LYS A 152 -8.83 -18.12 -9.20
C LYS A 152 -7.40 -18.29 -8.70
N LYS A 153 -6.56 -19.02 -9.44
CA LYS A 153 -5.14 -19.22 -9.10
C LYS A 153 -4.37 -17.90 -9.13
N LYS A 154 -4.66 -17.02 -10.09
CA LYS A 154 -4.04 -15.69 -10.21
C LYS A 154 -4.47 -14.73 -9.10
N THR A 155 -5.73 -14.82 -8.65
CA THR A 155 -6.27 -13.95 -7.57
C THR A 155 -5.91 -14.41 -6.16
N ARG A 156 -5.53 -15.67 -5.96
CA ARG A 156 -5.18 -16.22 -4.63
C ARG A 156 -3.90 -15.64 -4.02
N ASN A 157 -3.11 -14.92 -4.82
CA ASN A 157 -1.78 -14.47 -4.42
C ASN A 157 -1.76 -13.13 -3.68
N ARG A 158 -2.90 -12.59 -3.22
CA ARG A 158 -2.94 -11.32 -2.47
C ARG A 158 -3.52 -11.48 -1.08
N LEU A 159 -2.88 -12.34 -0.28
CA LEU A 159 -3.15 -12.37 1.16
C LEU A 159 -2.24 -11.33 1.83
N MET A 160 -2.87 -10.34 2.46
CA MET A 160 -2.20 -9.45 3.40
C MET A 160 -2.52 -9.96 4.80
N ILE A 161 -1.49 -10.29 5.57
CA ILE A 161 -1.61 -10.65 6.98
C ILE A 161 -0.97 -9.53 7.79
N LEU A 162 -1.77 -8.91 8.66
CA LEU A 162 -1.30 -7.94 9.65
C LEU A 162 -0.90 -8.72 10.91
N SER A 163 0.32 -8.51 11.38
CA SER A 163 0.82 -9.14 12.61
C SER A 163 1.47 -8.11 13.52
N LYS A 164 1.72 -8.48 14.77
CA LYS A 164 2.45 -7.61 15.72
C LYS A 164 3.86 -7.26 15.26
N LYS A 165 4.49 -8.09 14.43
CA LYS A 165 5.88 -7.90 13.99
C LYS A 165 5.97 -7.09 12.69
N GLY A 166 4.90 -7.03 11.91
CA GLY A 166 4.91 -6.44 10.59
C GLY A 166 3.72 -6.85 9.72
N VAL A 167 3.81 -6.53 8.43
CA VAL A 167 2.85 -6.94 7.40
C VAL A 167 3.46 -8.04 6.56
N ASN A 168 2.77 -9.17 6.41
CA ASN A 168 3.12 -10.16 5.39
C ASN A 168 2.24 -9.94 4.17
N LEU A 169 2.86 -9.69 3.02
CA LEU A 169 2.18 -9.39 1.78
C LEU A 169 2.75 -10.28 0.68
N ASN A 170 1.94 -11.22 0.18
CA ASN A 170 2.33 -12.18 -0.86
C ASN A 170 3.62 -12.94 -0.50
N SER A 171 3.70 -13.44 0.73
CA SER A 171 4.87 -14.13 1.29
C SER A 171 6.11 -13.24 1.51
N THR A 172 5.99 -11.92 1.31
CA THR A 172 7.06 -10.97 1.64
C THR A 172 6.73 -10.29 2.96
N PHE A 173 7.60 -10.42 3.95
CA PHE A 173 7.40 -9.85 5.28
C PHE A 173 8.05 -8.44 5.39
N PHE A 174 7.27 -7.48 5.87
CA PHE A 174 7.65 -6.09 6.08
C PHE A 174 7.58 -5.78 7.58
N PRO A 175 8.71 -5.78 8.30
CA PRO A 175 8.74 -5.46 9.72
C PRO A 175 8.37 -3.99 9.95
N TRP A 176 7.62 -3.71 11.02
CA TRP A 176 7.19 -2.37 11.39
C TRP A 176 8.38 -1.43 11.64
N SER A 177 9.39 -1.89 12.37
CA SER A 177 10.68 -1.19 12.60
C SER A 177 11.39 -0.64 11.36
N HIS A 178 11.12 -1.16 10.15
CA HIS A 178 11.80 -0.74 8.91
C HIS A 178 10.85 -0.36 7.78
N SER A 179 9.56 -0.21 8.07
CA SER A 179 8.55 0.13 7.07
C SER A 179 7.81 1.40 7.44
N TYR A 180 7.73 2.30 6.47
CA TYR A 180 6.86 3.46 6.53
C TYR A 180 5.61 3.16 5.74
N VAL A 181 4.45 3.40 6.36
CA VAL A 181 3.15 3.27 5.71
C VAL A 181 2.65 4.67 5.41
N PHE A 182 2.41 4.94 4.13
CA PHE A 182 1.82 6.19 3.68
C PHE A 182 0.44 5.91 3.10
N LEU A 183 -0.51 6.78 3.42
CA LEU A 183 -1.79 6.83 2.74
C LEU A 183 -1.70 7.86 1.62
N ALA A 184 -1.80 7.40 0.38
CA ALA A 184 -1.89 8.26 -0.79
C ALA A 184 -3.35 8.38 -1.23
N SER A 185 -3.91 9.56 -0.94
CA SER A 185 -5.04 10.19 -1.61
C SER A 185 -4.82 10.49 -3.09
N ARG A 186 -5.42 9.79 -4.08
CA ARG A 186 -5.56 10.38 -5.42
C ARG A 186 -7.02 10.76 -5.66
N ASP A 187 -7.30 12.06 -5.62
CA ASP A 187 -8.55 12.61 -6.07
C ASP A 187 -8.49 12.74 -7.61
N TYR A 188 -9.19 11.85 -8.31
CA TYR A 188 -9.24 11.87 -9.77
C TYR A 188 -10.30 12.88 -10.24
N THR A 189 -9.97 13.65 -11.27
CA THR A 189 -10.79 14.76 -11.78
C THR A 189 -12.11 14.32 -12.42
N ARG A 190 -13.17 15.02 -11.99
CA ARG A 190 -14.53 15.30 -12.54
C ARG A 190 -15.36 14.29 -13.33
N GLU A 191 -14.82 13.29 -14.03
CA GLU A 191 -15.65 12.40 -14.87
C GLU A 191 -15.79 10.96 -14.36
N GLN A 192 -14.93 10.53 -13.43
CA GLN A 192 -15.07 9.22 -12.80
C GLN A 192 -15.05 9.37 -11.27
N HIS A 193 -16.23 9.41 -10.66
CA HIS A 193 -16.48 9.48 -9.21
C HIS A 193 -16.01 8.23 -8.45
N LYS A 194 -14.74 7.83 -8.57
CA LYS A 194 -14.17 6.77 -7.75
C LYS A 194 -12.90 7.28 -7.09
N ASN A 195 -13.03 7.60 -5.81
CA ASN A 195 -11.90 7.91 -4.95
C ASN A 195 -11.16 6.59 -4.68
N TYR A 196 -9.94 6.47 -5.21
CA TYR A 196 -9.06 5.35 -4.87
C TYR A 196 -8.09 5.86 -3.82
N SER A 197 -8.13 5.24 -2.64
CA SER A 197 -7.08 5.39 -1.65
C SER A 197 -6.04 4.31 -1.92
N THR A 198 -4.78 4.71 -1.96
CA THR A 198 -3.65 3.82 -2.18
C THR A 198 -2.83 3.75 -0.90
N LEU A 199 -2.61 2.55 -0.38
CA LEU A 199 -1.63 2.31 0.68
C LEU A 199 -0.27 2.06 0.05
N ILE A 200 0.73 2.82 0.51
CA ILE A 200 2.12 2.72 0.04
C ILE A 200 2.98 2.24 1.21
N PHE A 201 3.59 1.08 1.05
CA PHE A 201 4.62 0.59 1.95
C PHE A 201 6.00 0.93 1.38
N VAL A 202 6.80 1.69 2.14
CA VAL A 202 8.19 2.01 1.81
C VAL A 202 9.09 1.32 2.82
N SER A 203 9.87 0.35 2.35
CA SER A 203 10.94 -0.26 3.16
C SER A 203 12.18 0.63 3.14
N HIS A 204 12.91 0.68 4.27
CA HIS A 204 14.22 1.34 4.36
C HIS A 204 15.24 0.87 3.30
N SER A 205 15.07 -0.34 2.77
CA SER A 205 15.90 -0.84 1.67
C SER A 205 15.66 -0.14 0.32
N GLY A 206 14.67 0.75 0.22
CA GLY A 206 14.35 1.56 -0.95
C GLY A 206 13.83 0.78 -2.17
N LYS A 207 13.77 -0.56 -2.10
CA LYS A 207 13.67 -1.40 -3.30
C LYS A 207 12.25 -1.76 -3.73
N ARG A 208 11.21 -1.53 -2.92
CA ARG A 208 9.84 -1.93 -3.29
C ARG A 208 8.81 -0.95 -2.78
N LEU A 209 8.07 -0.35 -3.71
CA LEU A 209 6.81 0.34 -3.47
C LEU A 209 5.70 -0.68 -3.68
N ILE A 210 4.98 -1.01 -2.61
CA ILE A 210 3.76 -1.82 -2.74
C ILE A 210 2.58 -0.86 -2.76
N GLU A 211 1.94 -0.80 -3.92
CA GLU A 211 0.70 -0.07 -4.11
C GLU A 211 -0.49 -1.00 -3.85
N ILE A 212 -1.36 -0.62 -2.92
CA ILE A 212 -2.60 -1.36 -2.68
C ILE A 212 -3.80 -0.45 -2.81
N ARG A 213 -4.69 -0.80 -3.74
CA ARG A 213 -5.86 -0.01 -4.10
C ARG A 213 -7.03 -0.36 -3.21
N ASN A 214 -7.76 0.65 -2.73
CA ASN A 214 -8.91 0.48 -1.84
C ASN A 214 -9.97 -0.52 -2.35
N ASN A 215 -10.17 -0.60 -3.67
CA ASN A 215 -11.13 -1.54 -4.28
C ASN A 215 -10.79 -3.02 -4.04
N ASP A 216 -9.55 -3.32 -3.65
CA ASP A 216 -9.13 -4.67 -3.33
C ASP A 216 -9.60 -5.10 -1.93
N PHE A 217 -9.97 -4.15 -1.06
CA PHE A 217 -10.39 -4.40 0.31
C PHE A 217 -11.90 -4.21 0.52
N LYS A 218 -12.49 -5.07 1.35
CA LYS A 218 -13.85 -4.85 1.89
C LYS A 218 -13.87 -3.89 3.09
N LEU A 219 -12.71 -3.67 3.69
CA LEU A 219 -12.53 -2.81 4.86
C LEU A 219 -12.42 -1.34 4.44
N ASN A 220 -13.08 -0.46 5.20
CA ASN A 220 -12.87 0.99 5.09
C ASN A 220 -11.39 1.30 5.34
N ILE A 221 -10.78 2.08 4.44
CA ILE A 221 -9.37 2.52 4.51
C ILE A 221 -9.02 3.14 5.86
N GLN A 222 -9.95 3.87 6.49
CA GLN A 222 -9.77 4.47 7.81
C GLN A 222 -9.63 3.40 8.88
N LYS A 223 -10.46 2.34 8.83
CA LYS A 223 -10.38 1.23 9.79
C LYS A 223 -9.09 0.43 9.62
N LEU A 224 -8.63 0.26 8.37
CA LEU A 224 -7.33 -0.36 8.07
C LEU A 224 -6.16 0.46 8.62
N MET A 225 -6.20 1.79 8.47
CA MET A 225 -5.21 2.69 9.06
C MET A 225 -5.19 2.62 10.59
N THR A 226 -6.37 2.61 11.23
CA THR A 226 -6.45 2.46 12.70
C THR A 226 -5.84 1.14 13.17
N LEU A 227 -6.06 0.04 12.43
CA LEU A 227 -5.43 -1.25 12.72
C LEU A 227 -3.90 -1.20 12.58
N ILE A 228 -3.39 -0.61 11.51
CA ILE A 228 -1.95 -0.46 11.27
C ILE A 228 -1.30 0.34 12.41
N GLU A 229 -1.87 1.49 12.76
CA GLU A 229 -1.37 2.32 13.86
C GLU A 229 -1.45 1.61 15.22
N PHE A 230 -2.50 0.82 15.46
CA PHE A 230 -2.63 0.01 16.66
C PHE A 230 -1.51 -1.03 16.79
N TYR A 231 -1.20 -1.77 15.71
CA TYR A 231 -0.11 -2.74 15.74
C TYR A 231 1.26 -2.05 15.86
N ARG A 232 1.46 -0.90 15.22
CA ARG A 232 2.73 -0.16 15.28
C ARG A 232 3.06 0.37 16.68
N ARG A 233 2.06 0.77 17.48
CA ARG A 233 2.26 1.27 18.85
C ARG A 233 2.58 0.18 19.88
N LYS A 234 2.40 -1.10 19.53
CA LYS A 234 2.67 -2.23 20.42
C LYS A 234 4.07 -2.83 20.25
N GLU A 235 4.84 -2.35 19.28
CA GLU A 235 6.28 -2.64 19.12
C GLU A 235 7.09 -1.69 20.01
#